data_AF-A0A1D6HZS5-F1
#
_entry.id   AF-A0A1D6HZS5-F1
#
_cell.length_a   1.000
_cell.length_b   1.000
_cell.length_c   1.000
_cell.angle_alpha   90.00
_cell.angle_beta   90.00
_cell.angle_gamma   90.00
#
_symmetry.space_group_name_H-M   'P 1'
#
loop_
_entity.id
_entity.type
_entity.pdbx_description
1 polymer ?
#
loop_
_entity_poly.entity_id
_entity_poly.type
_entity_poly.pdbx_seq_one_letter_code
_entity_poly.pdbx_strand_id
1 'polypeptide(L)'
;MDLASLLLSQLLLLPVVTVVSGETAAHPGYAHAEEACSGMLEAEAEKATVLVPAPERREEFDGGRIVDISHYYREDMPEWESSEGSGEFLQLARSMRNGSDIANFSELRLTAHSGTHVDAPGHVFEHYYDTGFDVDTLDLAVLNGPALLVDVPRDKNITALAKILTFF
;
A
#
# COMPACT_ATOMS: atom_id res chain seq x y z
N MET A 1 23.46 -5.13 57.77
CA MET A 1 22.87 -4.73 56.47
C MET A 1 21.83 -5.78 56.16
N ASP A 2 20.56 -5.39 56.26
CA ASP A 2 19.41 -6.29 56.25
C ASP A 2 19.13 -6.79 54.82
N LEU A 3 19.06 -8.11 54.61
CA LEU A 3 18.80 -8.71 53.30
C LEU A 3 17.45 -8.27 52.71
N ALA A 4 16.51 -7.85 53.56
CA ALA A 4 15.21 -7.34 53.13
C ALA A 4 15.32 -6.02 52.33
N SER A 5 16.37 -5.23 52.54
CA SER A 5 16.56 -3.94 51.87
C SER A 5 17.10 -4.07 50.44
N LEU A 6 17.77 -5.18 50.11
CA LEU A 6 18.30 -5.40 48.75
C LEU A 6 17.19 -5.83 47.77
N LEU A 7 16.23 -6.63 48.22
CA LEU A 7 15.11 -7.13 47.40
C LEU A 7 14.14 -6.01 46.99
N LEU A 8 13.97 -4.98 47.82
CA LEU A 8 13.11 -3.85 47.50
C LEU A 8 13.73 -2.90 46.45
N SER A 9 15.06 -2.88 46.34
CA SER A 9 15.77 -2.06 45.35
C SER A 9 15.80 -2.69 43.94
N GLN A 10 15.60 -4.00 43.83
CA GLN A 10 15.60 -4.71 42.53
C GLN A 10 14.23 -4.72 41.84
N LEU A 11 13.16 -4.32 42.52
CA LEU A 11 11.82 -4.25 41.92
C LEU A 11 11.57 -2.95 41.12
N LEU A 12 12.49 -1.99 41.18
CA LEU A 12 12.37 -0.66 40.56
C LEU A 12 13.07 -0.51 39.19
N LEU A 13 13.58 -1.60 38.61
CA LEU A 13 14.33 -1.60 37.33
C LEU A 13 13.69 -2.45 36.23
N LEU A 14 12.37 -2.65 36.26
CA LEU A 14 11.66 -3.11 35.07
C LEU A 14 11.46 -1.89 34.15
N PRO A 15 12.08 -1.83 32.95
CA PRO A 15 11.68 -0.84 31.97
C PRO A 15 10.21 -1.11 31.67
N VAL A 16 9.35 -0.15 32.00
CA VAL A 16 8.00 -0.11 31.48
C VAL A 16 8.17 0.09 29.97
N VAL A 17 8.22 -1.02 29.23
CA VAL A 17 8.01 -0.98 27.78
C VAL A 17 6.54 -0.65 27.64
N THR A 18 6.23 0.65 27.57
CA THR A 18 4.96 1.10 27.06
C THR A 18 4.89 0.61 25.62
N VAL A 19 4.18 -0.49 25.41
CA VAL A 19 3.65 -0.83 24.09
C VAL A 19 2.67 0.29 23.78
N VAL A 20 3.13 1.28 23.04
CA VAL A 20 2.24 2.22 22.37
C VAL A 20 1.50 1.37 21.35
N SER A 21 0.26 1.01 21.67
CA SER A 21 -0.64 0.43 20.69
C SER A 21 -0.79 1.47 19.59
N GLY A 22 -0.20 1.21 18.42
CA GLY A 22 -0.48 2.01 17.22
C GLY A 22 -1.98 2.02 16.97
N GLU A 23 -2.50 3.15 16.49
CA GLU A 23 -3.87 3.20 15.95
C GLU A 23 -3.92 2.24 14.75
N THR A 24 -4.87 1.30 14.77
CA THR A 24 -4.99 0.18 13.80
C THR A 24 -5.42 0.60 12.39
N ALA A 25 -5.40 1.90 12.09
CA ALA A 25 -5.69 2.41 10.76
C ALA A 25 -4.89 3.68 10.53
N ALA A 26 -3.72 3.54 9.89
CA ALA A 26 -2.86 4.66 9.54
C ALA A 26 -3.48 5.61 8.49
N HIS A 27 -4.54 5.16 7.82
CA HIS A 27 -5.29 5.93 6.85
C HIS A 27 -6.80 5.64 7.01
N PRO A 28 -7.70 6.63 6.87
CA PRO A 28 -9.12 6.34 6.67
C PRO A 28 -9.21 5.54 5.38
N GLY A 29 -9.38 4.22 5.46
CA GLY A 29 -9.29 3.32 4.31
C GLY A 29 -10.06 3.83 3.09
N TYR A 30 -9.63 3.43 1.89
CA TYR A 30 -10.29 3.81 0.66
C TYR A 30 -11.79 3.53 0.77
N ALA A 31 -12.63 4.57 0.62
CA ALA A 31 -14.07 4.37 0.56
C ALA A 31 -14.34 3.49 -0.65
N HIS A 32 -14.78 2.25 -0.42
CA HIS A 32 -15.24 1.38 -1.48
C HIS A 32 -16.40 2.09 -2.17
N ALA A 33 -16.18 2.56 -3.40
CA ALA A 33 -17.28 2.90 -4.26
C ALA A 33 -17.95 1.57 -4.62
N GLU A 34 -18.93 1.18 -3.83
CA GLU A 34 -19.87 0.12 -4.17
C GLU A 34 -20.76 0.65 -5.30
N GLU A 35 -20.20 0.75 -6.51
CA GLU A 35 -20.99 0.78 -7.73
C GLU A 35 -21.48 -0.65 -8.00
N ALA A 36 -22.37 -1.11 -7.11
CA ALA A 36 -23.24 -2.25 -7.31
C ALA A 36 -24.66 -1.77 -7.06
N CYS A 37 -25.51 -1.91 -8.08
CA CYS A 37 -26.91 -1.53 -8.12
C CYS A 37 -27.69 -1.93 -6.84
N SER A 38 -28.08 -0.98 -5.99
CA SER A 38 -29.37 -0.97 -5.28
C SER A 38 -29.52 0.29 -4.41
N GLY A 39 -30.75 0.78 -4.29
CA GLY A 39 -31.10 2.08 -3.73
C GLY A 39 -30.95 2.23 -2.21
N MET A 40 -30.56 3.46 -1.85
CA MET A 40 -31.15 4.38 -0.86
C MET A 40 -31.66 3.79 0.46
N LEU A 41 -31.02 4.16 1.58
CA LEU A 41 -31.68 4.59 2.82
C LEU A 41 -30.75 5.53 3.63
N GLU A 42 -31.29 6.66 4.05
CA GLU A 42 -30.63 7.67 4.90
C GLU A 42 -30.77 7.34 6.40
N ALA A 43 -29.81 7.80 7.22
CA ALA A 43 -30.05 8.11 8.62
C ALA A 43 -29.06 9.18 9.13
N GLU A 44 -29.65 10.20 9.74
CA GLU A 44 -29.11 11.48 10.20
C GLU A 44 -28.12 11.37 11.38
N ALA A 45 -27.07 12.19 11.33
CA ALA A 45 -26.38 12.68 12.53
C ALA A 45 -25.85 14.11 12.26
N GLU A 46 -26.55 15.11 12.79
CA GLU A 46 -26.16 16.52 12.75
C GLU A 46 -24.93 16.76 13.65
N LYS A 47 -23.75 16.51 13.10
CA LYS A 47 -22.50 17.11 13.55
C LYS A 47 -22.15 18.14 12.50
N ALA A 48 -21.85 19.38 12.88
CA ALA A 48 -21.41 20.43 11.96
C ALA A 48 -20.33 19.86 11.03
N THR A 49 -20.75 19.47 9.82
CA THR A 49 -19.90 18.86 8.83
C THR A 49 -19.15 20.02 8.22
N VAL A 50 -17.91 20.20 8.66
CA VAL A 50 -16.94 20.84 7.78
C VAL A 50 -17.01 20.02 6.50
N LEU A 51 -17.60 20.59 5.45
CA LEU A 51 -17.64 19.99 4.12
C LEU A 51 -16.20 19.98 3.63
N VAL A 52 -15.46 18.94 4.00
CA VAL A 52 -14.14 18.68 3.46
C VAL A 52 -14.39 18.31 2.00
N PRO A 53 -13.89 19.09 1.03
CA PRO A 53 -14.05 18.74 -0.37
C PRO A 53 -13.43 17.37 -0.61
N ALA A 54 -14.10 16.56 -1.43
CA ALA A 54 -13.51 15.31 -1.88
C ALA A 54 -12.17 15.61 -2.58
N PRO A 55 -11.14 14.77 -2.38
CA PRO A 55 -9.87 14.96 -3.06
C PRO A 55 -10.09 14.93 -4.58
N GLU A 56 -9.63 15.96 -5.27
CA GLU A 56 -9.67 16.01 -6.73
C GLU A 56 -8.71 14.95 -7.30
N ARG A 57 -9.24 14.04 -8.11
CA ARG A 57 -8.42 13.14 -8.94
C ARG A 57 -8.35 13.66 -10.36
N ARG A 58 -7.13 13.84 -10.86
CA ARG A 58 -6.88 14.21 -12.27
C ARG A 58 -6.86 12.94 -13.10
N GLU A 59 -7.89 12.76 -13.91
CA GLU A 59 -8.09 11.56 -14.73
C GLU A 59 -7.89 11.85 -16.23
N GLU A 60 -7.03 12.83 -16.57
CA GLU A 60 -6.76 13.25 -17.95
C GLU A 60 -5.25 13.47 -18.19
N PHE A 61 -4.74 12.95 -19.31
CA PHE A 61 -3.36 13.15 -19.78
C PHE A 61 -3.34 13.22 -21.32
N ASP A 62 -2.72 14.26 -21.87
CA ASP A 62 -2.60 14.50 -23.33
C ASP A 62 -3.92 14.40 -24.11
N GLY A 63 -5.01 14.91 -23.51
CA GLY A 63 -6.37 14.87 -24.08
C GLY A 63 -7.04 13.49 -24.04
N GLY A 64 -6.39 12.49 -23.46
CA GLY A 64 -6.94 11.16 -23.19
C GLY A 64 -7.37 10.96 -21.73
N ARG A 65 -8.20 9.96 -21.48
CA ARG A 65 -8.60 9.53 -20.14
C ARG A 65 -7.49 8.72 -19.48
N ILE A 66 -7.16 9.04 -18.23
CA ILE A 66 -6.35 8.18 -17.36
C ILE A 66 -7.25 7.11 -16.76
N VAL A 67 -6.75 5.88 -16.73
CA VAL A 67 -7.39 4.74 -16.06
C VAL A 67 -6.39 4.17 -15.08
N ASP A 68 -6.74 4.19 -13.79
CA ASP A 68 -5.92 3.55 -12.77
C ASP A 68 -6.03 2.02 -12.89
N ILE A 69 -4.88 1.36 -13.07
CA ILE A 69 -4.73 -0.10 -13.13
C ILE A 69 -4.01 -0.66 -11.89
N SER A 70 -3.85 0.18 -10.87
CA SER A 70 -3.15 -0.17 -9.63
C SER A 70 -4.10 -0.84 -8.65
N HIS A 71 -3.63 -1.88 -7.97
CA HIS A 71 -4.33 -2.38 -6.79
C HIS A 71 -4.05 -1.46 -5.61
N TYR A 72 -5.11 -1.12 -4.86
CA TYR A 72 -4.95 -0.49 -3.56
C TYR A 72 -4.18 -1.42 -2.61
N TYR A 73 -3.21 -0.85 -1.89
CA TYR A 73 -2.56 -1.56 -0.80
C TYR A 73 -3.54 -1.75 0.37
N ARG A 74 -3.60 -2.99 0.85
CA ARG A 74 -4.43 -3.42 1.97
C ARG A 74 -3.68 -4.48 2.74
N GLU A 75 -3.91 -4.58 4.04
CA GLU A 75 -3.23 -5.56 4.89
C GLU A 75 -3.55 -7.02 4.52
N ASP A 76 -4.69 -7.24 3.85
CA ASP A 76 -5.17 -8.54 3.39
C ASP A 76 -4.74 -8.91 1.97
N MET A 77 -3.85 -8.13 1.34
CA MET A 77 -3.40 -8.43 -0.01
C MET A 77 -2.51 -9.68 -0.03
N PRO A 78 -2.57 -10.49 -1.10
CA PRO A 78 -1.66 -11.60 -1.29
C PRO A 78 -0.20 -11.13 -1.32
N GLU A 79 0.69 -11.94 -0.76
CA GLU A 79 2.14 -11.76 -0.82
C GLU A 79 2.80 -13.05 -1.34
N TRP A 80 3.88 -12.91 -2.12
CA TRP A 80 4.62 -14.04 -2.66
C TRP A 80 5.11 -14.98 -1.55
N GLU A 81 4.86 -16.28 -1.69
CA GLU A 81 5.25 -17.33 -0.73
C GLU A 81 4.76 -17.13 0.72
N SER A 82 3.75 -16.27 0.94
CA SER A 82 3.13 -16.04 2.24
C SER A 82 1.72 -16.63 2.30
N SER A 83 1.41 -17.43 3.33
CA SER A 83 0.03 -17.84 3.63
C SER A 83 -0.77 -16.74 4.33
N GLU A 84 -0.08 -15.79 4.95
CA GLU A 84 -0.67 -14.75 5.80
C GLU A 84 -0.97 -13.45 5.03
N GLY A 85 -0.47 -13.32 3.80
CA GLY A 85 -0.54 -12.07 3.03
C GLY A 85 0.46 -11.03 3.53
N SER A 86 0.27 -9.77 3.15
CA SER A 86 1.21 -8.67 3.43
C SER A 86 1.27 -8.22 4.89
N GLY A 87 0.22 -8.48 5.67
CA GLY A 87 0.10 -8.01 7.06
C GLY A 87 0.11 -6.49 7.21
N GLU A 88 0.48 -6.01 8.41
CA GLU A 88 0.60 -4.58 8.73
C GLU A 88 1.77 -3.96 7.94
N PHE A 89 1.44 -3.25 6.86
CA PHE A 89 2.41 -2.60 5.99
C PHE A 89 2.50 -1.07 6.19
N LEU A 90 1.48 -0.46 6.79
CA LEU A 90 1.39 0.98 7.00
C LEU A 90 1.00 1.29 8.45
N GLN A 91 1.87 1.99 9.15
CA GLN A 91 1.66 2.37 10.55
C GLN A 91 1.72 3.90 10.71
N LEU A 92 0.87 4.45 11.58
CA LEU A 92 0.95 5.86 11.96
C LEU A 92 1.83 6.00 13.21
N ALA A 93 3.13 6.20 13.00
CA ALA A 93 4.13 6.33 14.06
C ALA A 93 3.86 7.52 15.00
N ARG A 94 3.30 8.62 14.48
CA ARG A 94 2.85 9.76 15.30
C ARG A 94 1.70 10.49 14.63
N SER A 95 0.63 10.78 15.37
CA SER A 95 -0.55 11.46 14.82
C SER A 95 -0.75 12.86 15.42
N MET A 96 -1.28 13.79 14.63
CA MET A 96 -1.70 15.11 15.12
C MET A 96 -2.84 15.01 16.12
N ARG A 97 -3.67 13.98 15.96
CA ARG A 97 -4.73 13.65 16.92
C ARG A 97 -4.16 13.24 18.28
N ASN A 98 -2.96 12.65 18.30
CA ASN A 98 -2.31 12.10 19.49
C ASN A 98 -1.02 12.87 19.86
N GLY A 99 -1.01 14.19 19.67
CA GLY A 99 0.04 15.06 20.21
C GLY A 99 1.21 15.40 19.28
N SER A 100 1.11 15.11 17.98
CA SER A 100 2.02 15.71 17.00
C SER A 100 1.60 17.13 16.67
N ASP A 101 2.46 18.11 16.97
CA ASP A 101 2.11 19.53 16.81
C ASP A 101 2.05 20.02 15.36
N ILE A 102 2.65 19.28 14.41
CA ILE A 102 2.87 19.78 13.04
C ILE A 102 2.40 18.86 11.90
N ALA A 103 2.33 17.54 12.10
CA ALA A 103 2.04 16.59 11.02
C ALA A 103 1.67 15.19 11.53
N ASN A 104 1.04 14.39 10.66
CA ASN A 104 0.95 12.94 10.84
C ASN A 104 2.21 12.30 10.23
N PHE A 105 2.88 11.42 10.97
CA PHE A 105 4.07 10.70 10.55
C PHE A 105 3.74 9.23 10.40
N SER A 106 3.81 8.73 9.17
CA SER A 106 3.54 7.33 8.84
C SER A 106 4.80 6.59 8.43
N GLU A 107 4.85 5.31 8.74
CA GLU A 107 5.88 4.37 8.33
C GLU A 107 5.26 3.34 7.38
N LEU A 108 5.97 3.07 6.29
CA LEU A 108 5.58 2.09 5.28
C LEU A 108 6.66 1.01 5.22
N ARG A 109 6.27 -0.26 5.34
CA ARG A 109 7.16 -1.41 5.20
C ARG A 109 6.58 -2.37 4.18
N LEU A 110 7.23 -2.45 3.02
CA LEU A 110 6.82 -3.30 1.91
C LEU A 110 8.03 -4.02 1.33
N THR A 111 7.79 -5.17 0.71
CA THR A 111 8.77 -5.80 -0.19
C THR A 111 8.74 -5.08 -1.54
N ALA A 112 9.83 -5.16 -2.30
CA ALA A 112 9.89 -4.57 -3.65
C ALA A 112 8.84 -5.14 -4.62
N HIS A 113 8.32 -6.35 -4.32
CA HIS A 113 7.37 -7.09 -5.15
C HIS A 113 5.96 -7.10 -4.54
N SER A 114 5.61 -6.08 -3.77
CA SER A 114 4.26 -5.90 -3.24
C SER A 114 3.38 -5.16 -4.25
N GLY A 115 2.12 -5.60 -4.43
CA GLY A 115 1.10 -4.86 -5.19
C GLY A 115 1.40 -4.73 -6.68
N THR A 116 0.84 -3.70 -7.31
CA THR A 116 1.19 -3.34 -8.70
C THR A 116 2.59 -2.71 -8.70
N HIS A 117 3.58 -3.37 -9.32
CA HIS A 117 4.99 -2.99 -9.30
C HIS A 117 5.69 -3.31 -10.63
N VAL A 118 6.99 -2.99 -10.72
CA VAL A 118 7.87 -3.32 -11.86
C VAL A 118 9.12 -4.05 -11.35
N ASP A 119 9.62 -5.00 -12.14
CA ASP A 119 10.85 -5.74 -11.82
C ASP A 119 12.02 -5.23 -12.66
N ALA A 120 13.15 -4.98 -12.00
CA ALA A 120 14.41 -4.68 -12.69
C ALA A 120 15.12 -5.98 -13.12
N PRO A 121 16.01 -5.96 -14.14
CA PRO A 121 16.74 -7.14 -14.57
C PRO A 121 17.52 -7.84 -13.46
N GLY A 122 18.10 -7.07 -12.53
CA GLY A 122 18.80 -7.60 -11.36
C GLY A 122 17.93 -8.46 -10.43
N HIS A 123 16.60 -8.38 -10.51
CA HIS A 123 15.69 -9.19 -9.70
C HIS A 123 15.87 -10.69 -9.91
N VAL A 124 16.09 -11.13 -11.15
CA VAL A 124 16.13 -12.56 -11.52
C VAL A 124 17.48 -13.03 -12.05
N PHE A 125 18.41 -12.11 -12.30
CA PHE A 125 19.71 -12.42 -12.91
C PHE A 125 20.86 -11.85 -12.06
N GLU A 126 21.60 -12.76 -11.41
CA GLU A 126 22.72 -12.41 -10.50
C GLU A 126 23.74 -11.47 -11.13
N HIS A 127 24.17 -11.74 -12.36
CA HIS A 127 25.17 -10.92 -13.04
C HIS A 127 24.68 -9.48 -13.34
N TYR A 128 23.37 -9.29 -13.46
CA TYR A 128 22.77 -7.96 -13.59
C TYR A 128 22.65 -7.26 -12.22
N TYR A 129 22.38 -8.01 -11.17
CA TYR A 129 22.42 -7.50 -9.80
C TYR A 129 23.82 -6.99 -9.42
N ASP A 130 24.86 -7.81 -9.66
CA ASP A 130 26.26 -7.45 -9.38
C ASP A 130 26.74 -6.20 -10.14
N THR A 131 26.14 -5.94 -11.30
CA THR A 131 26.50 -4.80 -12.16
C THR A 131 25.57 -3.60 -11.99
N GLY A 132 24.59 -3.67 -11.07
CA GLY A 132 23.72 -2.56 -10.69
C GLY A 132 22.60 -2.25 -11.68
N PHE A 133 22.09 -3.25 -12.41
CA PHE A 133 20.88 -3.08 -13.25
C PHE A 133 19.62 -3.11 -12.38
N ASP A 134 19.52 -2.09 -11.53
CA ASP A 134 18.45 -1.86 -10.56
C ASP A 134 17.40 -0.88 -11.12
N VAL A 135 16.31 -0.67 -10.38
CA VAL A 135 15.18 0.18 -10.80
C VAL A 135 15.57 1.63 -11.11
N ASP A 136 16.61 2.15 -10.46
CA ASP A 136 17.13 3.51 -10.67
C ASP A 136 17.94 3.65 -11.96
N THR A 137 18.25 2.53 -12.63
CA THR A 137 18.92 2.49 -13.94
C THR A 137 17.95 2.29 -15.11
N LEU A 138 16.66 2.07 -14.85
CA LEU A 138 15.65 1.87 -15.89
C LEU A 138 15.42 3.15 -16.71
N ASP A 139 15.38 3.01 -18.04
CA ASP A 139 14.97 4.09 -18.93
C ASP A 139 13.47 4.38 -18.75
N LEU A 140 13.14 5.59 -18.28
CA LEU A 140 11.75 6.01 -18.05
C LEU A 140 10.90 6.01 -19.33
N ALA A 141 11.51 6.10 -20.51
CA ALA A 141 10.79 5.98 -21.78
C ALA A 141 10.15 4.59 -21.97
N VAL A 142 10.70 3.54 -21.34
CA VAL A 142 10.12 2.20 -21.35
C VAL A 142 8.82 2.15 -20.54
N LEU A 143 8.67 3.00 -19.52
CA LEU A 143 7.50 3.03 -18.63
C LEU A 143 6.38 3.94 -19.14
N ASN A 144 6.60 4.67 -20.23
CA ASN A 144 5.62 5.62 -20.76
C ASN A 144 5.58 5.57 -22.29
N GLY A 145 4.62 4.80 -22.83
CA GLY A 145 4.43 4.65 -24.26
C GLY A 145 3.19 3.84 -24.64
N PRO A 146 2.97 3.59 -25.94
CA PRO A 146 1.86 2.79 -26.41
C PRO A 146 1.89 1.38 -25.81
N ALA A 147 0.73 0.91 -25.36
CA ALA A 147 0.55 -0.44 -24.81
C ALA A 147 -0.55 -1.19 -25.59
N LEU A 148 -0.38 -2.50 -25.74
CA LEU A 148 -1.39 -3.38 -26.32
C LEU A 148 -2.11 -4.14 -25.22
N LEU A 149 -3.43 -3.94 -25.10
CA LEU A 149 -4.29 -4.74 -24.23
C LEU A 149 -4.82 -5.95 -24.99
N VAL A 150 -4.47 -7.16 -24.54
CA VAL A 150 -4.93 -8.42 -25.13
C VAL A 150 -5.80 -9.15 -24.12
N ASP A 151 -7.03 -9.47 -24.51
CA ASP A 151 -7.89 -10.37 -23.75
C ASP A 151 -7.48 -11.83 -24.00
N VAL A 152 -7.10 -12.53 -22.94
CA VAL A 152 -6.61 -13.92 -23.00
C VAL A 152 -7.50 -14.83 -22.15
N PRO A 153 -7.82 -16.06 -22.62
CA PRO A 153 -8.61 -16.99 -21.82
C PRO A 153 -7.92 -17.30 -20.49
N ARG A 154 -8.70 -17.28 -19.41
CA ARG A 154 -8.23 -17.69 -18.08
C ARG A 154 -7.73 -19.14 -18.10
N ASP A 155 -6.81 -19.42 -17.19
CA ASP A 155 -6.25 -20.77 -16.95
C ASP A 155 -5.56 -21.40 -18.17
N LYS A 156 -5.04 -20.57 -19.08
CA LYS A 156 -4.27 -21.00 -20.26
C LYS A 156 -2.98 -20.20 -20.41
N ASN A 157 -1.94 -20.87 -20.91
CA ASN A 157 -0.68 -20.22 -21.23
C ASN A 157 -0.84 -19.30 -22.45
N ILE A 158 -0.20 -18.13 -22.40
CA ILE A 158 -0.04 -17.25 -23.56
C ILE A 158 1.02 -17.88 -24.47
N THR A 159 0.71 -17.99 -25.77
CA THR A 159 1.61 -18.55 -26.79
C THR A 159 1.67 -17.63 -28.00
N ALA A 160 2.65 -17.82 -28.88
CA ALA A 160 2.78 -17.06 -30.12
C ALA A 160 1.58 -17.23 -31.09
N LEU A 161 0.71 -18.22 -30.87
CA LEU A 161 -0.52 -18.43 -31.64
C LEU A 161 -1.73 -17.65 -31.10
N ALA A 162 -1.56 -16.91 -29.99
CA ALA A 162 -2.61 -16.08 -29.42
C ALA A 162 -3.09 -15.05 -30.45
N LYS A 163 -4.40 -15.05 -30.73
CA LYS A 163 -5.01 -14.11 -31.65
C LYS A 163 -5.23 -12.79 -30.91
N ILE A 164 -4.53 -11.73 -31.35
CA ILE A 164 -4.85 -10.35 -30.95
C ILE A 164 -6.20 -10.01 -31.58
N LEU A 165 -7.23 -9.84 -30.75
CA LEU A 165 -8.60 -9.72 -31.25
C LEU A 165 -8.95 -8.29 -31.71
N THR A 166 -8.28 -7.24 -31.22
CA THR A 166 -8.50 -5.87 -31.71
C THR A 166 -7.36 -4.93 -31.28
N PHE A 167 -7.05 -3.92 -32.09
CA PHE A 167 -6.29 -2.73 -31.66
C PHE A 167 -7.30 -1.66 -31.19
N PHE A 168 -7.04 -1.02 -30.04
CA PHE A 168 -7.78 0.16 -29.57
C PHE A 168 -6.97 1.42 -29.87
#